data_AF-U4LAZ0-F1
#
_entry.id   AF-U4LAZ0-F1
#
_cell.length_a   1.000
_cell.length_b   1.000
_cell.length_c   1.000
_cell.angle_alpha   90.00
_cell.angle_beta   90.00
_cell.angle_gamma   90.00
#
_symmetry.space_group_name_H-M   'P 1'
#
loop_
_entity.id
_entity.type
_entity.pdbx_description
1 polymer ?
#
loop_
_entity_poly.entity_id
_entity_poly.type
_entity_poly.pdbx_seq_one_letter_code
_entity_poly.pdbx_strand_id
1 'polypeptide(L)'
;MKYNRTISQDTVPSIASSTSPKEYLSTLGKQFHKAFTYKEGACANLSLDRIIRADSQQYDEETFRRADSGLNDTRACWILDGKPCIELCREELAALALALGMKLRVNDFTGIVSGFGAFSTSLGIQRSGGYWKASLVHGSRIPSQRNSQGSGYTILMAKHIACGCIPFTDTGVWIRTIYVTQNVLRAITRGYHVMDCSDYGGPSLEYLRRLPSAQQIDALYGMSKKPADLKAAKKYQRERYLKKIEKEFDGAAGTSSPDLPNTPRNSTTVRPVAQATFLALGALLNADGNPIGNNCTWQRAVTGIAFGGLVPQAATCLAEAVRFTVAGKLGCCITALESLINKLHRFDKDSEVFGSYVARRVAARYGIDNVDYSTPSRITTQEAGATFGRYMNLLECITARCNSAPNPPMETVYEASCELVEDCYLSAVTKDGDRYNDDLGMQVQSITQQLEKHAPMKPDDCAIIVRCILAAWSAQVPLVDLEERRTSTEPECQANRLATLEDLPAVCALG
;
A
#
# COMPACT_ATOMS: atom_id res chain seq x y z
N MET A 1 41.14 -27.81 -27.44
CA MET A 1 40.58 -28.84 -26.52
C MET A 1 39.13 -29.04 -26.85
N LYS A 2 38.79 -30.19 -27.45
CA LYS A 2 37.43 -30.63 -27.76
C LYS A 2 36.90 -31.43 -26.58
N TYR A 3 35.68 -31.16 -26.13
CA TYR A 3 34.89 -32.12 -25.37
C TYR A 3 33.50 -32.20 -25.96
N ASN A 4 33.26 -33.32 -26.64
CA ASN A 4 31.94 -33.82 -27.02
C ASN A 4 31.23 -34.33 -25.77
N ARG A 5 29.93 -34.06 -25.65
CA ARG A 5 29.03 -34.98 -24.97
C ARG A 5 27.69 -35.06 -25.72
N THR A 6 27.56 -36.19 -26.39
CA THR A 6 26.38 -36.77 -27.01
C THR A 6 25.28 -36.94 -25.96
N ILE A 7 24.07 -36.48 -26.24
CA ILE A 7 22.87 -36.83 -25.47
C ILE A 7 22.10 -37.88 -26.27
N SER A 8 21.92 -39.03 -25.63
CA SER A 8 21.13 -40.18 -26.09
C SER A 8 19.68 -39.77 -26.30
N GLN A 9 19.16 -40.02 -27.51
CA GLN A 9 17.74 -40.29 -27.72
C GLN A 9 17.44 -41.69 -27.16
N ASP A 10 16.30 -41.82 -26.47
CA ASP A 10 15.46 -43.03 -26.31
C ASP A 10 14.83 -43.08 -24.92
N THR A 11 13.58 -42.61 -24.81
CA THR A 11 12.41 -43.38 -24.35
C THR A 11 11.21 -42.43 -24.27
N VAL A 12 10.32 -42.52 -25.27
CA VAL A 12 8.98 -41.93 -25.22
C VAL A 12 8.05 -42.99 -24.64
N PRO A 13 7.38 -42.77 -23.49
CA PRO A 13 6.26 -43.61 -23.10
C PRO A 13 5.06 -43.24 -23.96
N SER A 14 4.61 -44.19 -24.78
CA SER A 14 3.28 -44.20 -25.37
C SER A 14 2.22 -44.15 -24.26
N ILE A 15 1.49 -43.04 -24.15
CA ILE A 15 0.27 -42.98 -23.34
C ILE A 15 -0.90 -43.18 -24.31
N ALA A 16 -1.52 -44.34 -24.18
CA ALA A 16 -2.74 -44.69 -24.87
C ALA A 16 -3.88 -43.72 -24.49
N SER A 17 -4.57 -43.25 -25.52
CA SER A 17 -5.78 -42.45 -25.49
C SER A 17 -6.98 -43.27 -25.01
N SER A 18 -7.53 -42.93 -23.85
CA SER A 18 -8.98 -43.08 -23.57
C SER A 18 -9.36 -42.38 -22.27
N THR A 19 -9.46 -41.06 -22.30
CA THR A 19 -10.30 -40.31 -21.35
C THR A 19 -10.96 -39.17 -22.13
N SER A 20 -12.27 -39.04 -21.98
CA SER A 20 -13.01 -37.99 -22.68
C SER A 20 -12.53 -36.61 -22.22
N PRO A 21 -12.61 -35.54 -23.04
CA PRO A 21 -12.24 -34.19 -22.63
C PRO A 21 -12.93 -33.72 -21.34
N LYS A 22 -14.11 -34.27 -21.01
CA LYS A 22 -14.83 -34.01 -19.76
C LYS A 22 -14.15 -34.65 -18.53
N GLU A 23 -13.56 -35.83 -18.67
CA GLU A 23 -12.80 -36.48 -17.59
C GLU A 23 -11.45 -35.81 -17.34
N TYR A 24 -10.78 -35.34 -18.40
CA TYR A 24 -9.54 -34.59 -18.27
C TYR A 24 -9.77 -33.25 -17.53
N LEU A 25 -10.84 -32.52 -17.88
CA LEU A 25 -11.21 -31.27 -17.20
C LEU A 25 -11.70 -31.48 -15.76
N SER A 26 -12.43 -32.57 -15.49
CA SER A 26 -12.80 -32.96 -14.11
C SER A 26 -11.57 -33.33 -13.28
N THR A 27 -10.58 -34.00 -13.87
CA THR A 27 -9.34 -34.39 -13.18
C THR A 27 -8.44 -33.19 -12.95
N LEU A 28 -8.35 -32.25 -13.91
CA LEU A 28 -7.67 -30.96 -13.73
C LEU A 28 -8.36 -30.12 -12.65
N GLY A 29 -9.69 -30.08 -12.63
CA GLY A 29 -10.46 -29.39 -11.58
C GLY A 29 -10.25 -29.99 -10.19
N LYS A 30 -10.18 -31.32 -10.07
CA LYS A 30 -9.88 -32.02 -8.81
C LYS A 30 -8.42 -31.86 -8.38
N GLN A 31 -7.47 -31.80 -9.30
CA GLN A 31 -6.06 -31.51 -8.98
C GLN A 31 -5.85 -30.05 -8.59
N PHE A 32 -6.55 -29.09 -9.21
CA PHE A 32 -6.57 -27.69 -8.80
C PHE A 32 -7.19 -27.51 -7.41
N HIS A 33 -8.28 -28.23 -7.11
CA HIS A 33 -8.91 -28.17 -5.78
C HIS A 33 -8.02 -28.80 -4.69
N LYS A 34 -7.28 -29.87 -5.02
CA LYS A 34 -6.33 -30.53 -4.10
C LYS A 34 -5.03 -29.76 -3.89
N ALA A 35 -4.61 -28.94 -4.86
CA ALA A 35 -3.49 -28.00 -4.71
C ALA A 35 -3.85 -26.78 -3.85
N PHE A 36 -5.14 -26.39 -3.81
CA PHE A 36 -5.63 -25.30 -2.95
C PHE A 36 -6.00 -25.73 -1.52
N THR A 37 -6.26 -27.02 -1.28
CA THR A 37 -6.62 -27.54 0.07
C THR A 37 -5.44 -28.08 0.87
N TYR A 38 -4.22 -28.11 0.31
CA TYR A 38 -3.02 -28.57 1.02
C TYR A 38 -2.16 -27.41 1.53
N LYS A 39 -2.76 -26.46 2.25
CA LYS A 39 -2.07 -25.57 3.20
C LYS A 39 -3.01 -24.75 4.12
N GLU A 40 -4.17 -25.29 4.49
CA GLU A 40 -5.02 -24.71 5.56
C GLU A 40 -4.59 -25.12 6.99
N GLY A 41 -3.36 -25.61 7.15
CA GLY A 41 -2.75 -25.87 8.45
C GLY A 41 -1.71 -24.81 8.78
N ALA A 42 -2.06 -23.90 9.71
CA ALA A 42 -1.18 -22.97 10.41
C ALA A 42 -0.61 -21.78 9.63
N CYS A 43 -1.48 -20.84 9.24
CA CYS A 43 -1.23 -19.41 9.37
C CYS A 43 -2.60 -18.73 9.58
N ALA A 44 -2.75 -18.02 10.70
CA ALA A 44 -4.02 -17.54 11.19
C ALA A 44 -4.72 -16.59 10.21
N ASN A 45 -5.87 -17.02 9.71
CA ASN A 45 -6.94 -16.14 9.25
C ASN A 45 -7.39 -15.30 10.46
N LEU A 46 -6.79 -14.12 10.64
CA LEU A 46 -7.36 -13.09 11.49
C LEU A 46 -8.48 -12.41 10.71
N SER A 47 -9.66 -12.99 10.93
CA SER A 47 -10.95 -12.54 10.45
C SER A 47 -11.21 -11.05 10.74
N LEU A 48 -11.68 -10.36 9.70
CA LEU A 48 -12.30 -9.05 9.70
C LEU A 48 -13.56 -8.97 10.61
N ASP A 49 -14.03 -10.09 11.17
CA ASP A 49 -15.27 -10.19 11.96
C ASP A 49 -15.24 -9.51 13.33
N ARG A 50 -14.06 -9.15 13.86
CA ARG A 50 -13.98 -8.59 15.23
C ARG A 50 -14.01 -7.07 15.30
N ILE A 51 -13.59 -6.36 14.24
CA ILE A 51 -13.74 -4.89 14.19
C ILE A 51 -15.22 -4.51 13.98
N ILE A 52 -16.04 -5.42 13.43
CA ILE A 52 -17.48 -5.22 13.21
C ILE A 52 -18.32 -5.42 14.50
N ARG A 53 -17.78 -6.02 15.57
CA ARG A 53 -18.59 -6.40 16.75
C ARG A 53 -18.66 -5.38 17.89
N ALA A 54 -18.07 -4.19 17.75
CA ALA A 54 -18.16 -3.16 18.80
C ALA A 54 -19.35 -2.19 18.61
N ASP A 55 -19.99 -2.15 17.44
CA ASP A 55 -21.22 -1.40 17.18
C ASP A 55 -22.30 -2.33 16.61
N SER A 56 -22.86 -3.20 17.47
CA SER A 56 -24.05 -3.96 17.09
C SER A 56 -25.31 -3.09 17.20
N GLN A 57 -25.49 -2.17 16.25
CA GLN A 57 -26.81 -1.70 15.87
C GLN A 57 -27.19 -2.36 14.54
N GLN A 58 -28.07 -3.35 14.65
CA GLN A 58 -29.03 -3.79 13.62
C GLN A 58 -28.54 -3.67 12.17
N TYR A 59 -27.65 -4.59 11.75
CA TYR A 59 -27.32 -4.76 10.34
C TYR A 59 -28.56 -5.24 9.58
N ASP A 60 -28.96 -4.44 8.60
CA ASP A 60 -30.11 -4.66 7.73
C ASP A 60 -29.82 -5.83 6.75
N GLU A 61 -30.68 -6.86 6.75
CA GLU A 61 -30.66 -7.99 5.80
C GLU A 61 -30.65 -7.53 4.34
N GLU A 62 -31.12 -6.31 4.05
CA GLU A 62 -31.13 -5.73 2.71
C GLU A 62 -29.70 -5.46 2.16
N THR A 63 -28.73 -5.22 3.04
CA THR A 63 -27.32 -5.00 2.67
C THR A 63 -26.65 -6.31 2.24
N PHE A 64 -27.00 -7.42 2.88
CA PHE A 64 -26.48 -8.76 2.55
C PHE A 64 -27.01 -9.25 1.19
N ARG A 65 -28.27 -8.95 0.84
CA ARG A 65 -28.83 -9.29 -0.48
C ARG A 65 -28.20 -8.51 -1.63
N ARG A 66 -27.53 -7.37 -1.38
CA ARG A 66 -26.82 -6.60 -2.42
C ARG A 66 -25.38 -7.06 -2.66
N ALA A 67 -24.74 -7.73 -1.70
CA ALA A 67 -23.38 -8.27 -1.90
C ALA A 67 -23.34 -9.43 -2.92
N ASP A 68 -24.48 -10.07 -3.19
CA ASP A 68 -24.63 -11.12 -4.21
C ASP A 68 -24.69 -10.55 -5.65
N SER A 69 -24.63 -9.22 -5.85
CA SER A 69 -24.64 -8.61 -7.18
C SER A 69 -23.34 -8.79 -7.96
N GLY A 70 -22.23 -9.14 -7.30
CA GLY A 70 -20.93 -9.28 -7.95
C GLY A 70 -20.82 -10.46 -8.92
N LEU A 71 -21.61 -11.52 -8.71
CA LEU A 71 -21.69 -12.69 -9.60
C LEU A 71 -22.84 -12.60 -10.61
N ASN A 72 -23.78 -11.65 -10.44
CA ASN A 72 -24.88 -11.46 -11.39
C ASN A 72 -24.47 -10.64 -12.63
N ASP A 73 -23.27 -10.04 -12.62
CA ASP A 73 -22.69 -9.34 -13.76
C ASP A 73 -21.69 -10.22 -14.53
N THR A 74 -22.05 -11.50 -14.75
CA THR A 74 -21.29 -12.36 -15.67
C THR A 74 -21.45 -11.83 -17.09
N ARG A 75 -20.48 -11.03 -17.54
CA ARG A 75 -20.43 -10.61 -18.94
C ARG A 75 -20.28 -11.83 -19.84
N ALA A 76 -20.93 -11.76 -21.00
CA ALA A 76 -20.81 -12.78 -22.03
C ALA A 76 -19.34 -12.88 -22.47
N CYS A 77 -18.74 -14.06 -22.27
CA CYS A 77 -17.47 -14.41 -22.90
C CYS A 77 -17.77 -14.82 -24.35
N TRP A 78 -16.98 -14.32 -25.29
CA TRP A 78 -17.11 -14.58 -26.72
C TRP A 78 -15.85 -15.24 -27.23
N ILE A 79 -15.94 -16.00 -28.32
CA ILE A 79 -14.78 -16.69 -28.91
C ILE A 79 -14.39 -15.95 -30.18
N LEU A 80 -13.15 -15.45 -30.22
CA LEU A 80 -12.57 -14.78 -31.38
C LEU A 80 -11.28 -15.50 -31.78
N ASP A 81 -11.20 -15.97 -33.03
CA ASP A 81 -10.08 -16.77 -33.52
C ASP A 81 -9.74 -17.99 -32.64
N GLY A 82 -10.78 -18.65 -32.10
CA GLY A 82 -10.63 -19.81 -31.22
C GLY A 82 -10.14 -19.48 -29.81
N LYS A 83 -10.08 -18.20 -29.43
CA LYS A 83 -9.68 -17.76 -28.08
C LYS A 83 -10.87 -17.15 -27.34
N PRO A 84 -11.03 -17.44 -26.04
CA PRO A 84 -12.00 -16.75 -25.22
C PRO A 84 -11.60 -15.29 -25.08
N CYS A 85 -12.57 -14.41 -25.25
CA CYS A 85 -12.42 -12.97 -25.16
C CYS A 85 -13.46 -12.41 -24.19
N ILE A 86 -13.09 -11.30 -23.54
CA ILE A 86 -14.02 -10.48 -22.76
C ILE A 86 -14.03 -9.07 -23.32
N GLU A 87 -15.20 -8.46 -23.33
CA GLU A 87 -15.37 -7.06 -23.67
C GLU A 87 -14.92 -6.19 -22.49
N LEU A 88 -14.02 -5.25 -22.79
CA LEU A 88 -13.50 -4.26 -21.86
C LEU A 88 -13.91 -2.87 -22.32
N CYS A 89 -14.41 -2.07 -21.39
CA CYS A 89 -14.61 -0.65 -21.62
C CYS A 89 -13.29 0.12 -21.46
N ARG A 90 -13.31 1.35 -21.96
CA ARG A 90 -12.23 2.32 -21.82
C ARG A 90 -11.80 2.51 -20.35
N GLU A 91 -12.76 2.70 -19.45
CA GLU A 91 -12.55 2.92 -18.02
C GLU A 91 -11.93 1.69 -17.33
N GLU A 92 -12.27 0.47 -17.76
CA GLU A 92 -11.67 -0.77 -17.26
C GLU A 92 -10.21 -0.91 -17.65
N LEU A 93 -9.89 -0.59 -18.91
CA LEU A 93 -8.53 -0.59 -19.40
C LEU A 93 -7.66 0.45 -18.68
N ALA A 94 -8.23 1.64 -18.49
CA ALA A 94 -7.66 2.70 -17.66
C ALA A 94 -7.41 2.26 -16.21
N ALA A 95 -8.41 1.66 -15.58
CA ALA A 95 -8.31 1.12 -14.23
C ALA A 95 -7.23 0.05 -14.10
N LEU A 96 -7.14 -0.86 -15.08
CA LEU A 96 -6.11 -1.89 -15.13
C LEU A 96 -4.71 -1.28 -15.27
N ALA A 97 -4.56 -0.31 -16.18
CA ALA A 97 -3.31 0.40 -16.37
C ALA A 97 -2.88 1.13 -15.09
N LEU A 98 -3.80 1.82 -14.41
CA LEU A 98 -3.52 2.46 -13.13
C LEU A 98 -3.17 1.46 -12.02
N ALA A 99 -3.92 0.36 -11.91
CA ALA A 99 -3.67 -0.66 -10.90
C ALA A 99 -2.28 -1.29 -11.09
N LEU A 100 -1.83 -1.45 -12.33
CA LEU A 100 -0.51 -1.99 -12.64
C LEU A 100 0.56 -0.91 -12.76
N GLY A 101 0.25 0.36 -12.55
CA GLY A 101 1.16 1.48 -12.74
C GLY A 101 1.77 1.61 -14.14
N MET A 102 1.01 1.22 -15.16
CA MET A 102 1.39 1.30 -16.56
C MET A 102 1.30 2.74 -17.07
N LYS A 103 2.43 3.24 -17.59
CA LYS A 103 2.43 4.46 -18.42
C LYS A 103 2.14 4.07 -19.86
N LEU A 104 0.87 4.16 -20.27
CA LEU A 104 0.45 3.87 -21.63
C LEU A 104 0.94 4.95 -22.59
N ARG A 105 1.50 4.53 -23.71
CA ARG A 105 1.98 5.39 -24.80
C ARG A 105 1.25 5.03 -26.07
N VAL A 106 0.83 6.04 -26.82
CA VAL A 106 0.31 5.90 -28.18
C VAL A 106 1.47 6.09 -29.13
N ASN A 107 1.69 5.10 -29.99
CA ASN A 107 2.59 5.24 -31.12
C ASN A 107 1.79 5.85 -32.28
N ASP A 108 2.06 7.12 -32.60
CA ASP A 108 1.25 7.88 -33.57
C ASP A 108 1.33 7.32 -35.00
N PHE A 109 2.39 6.58 -35.34
CA PHE A 109 2.55 5.96 -36.67
C PHE A 109 1.72 4.69 -36.84
N THR A 110 1.63 3.88 -35.78
CA THR A 110 0.98 2.56 -35.83
C THR A 110 -0.40 2.55 -35.18
N GLY A 111 -0.73 3.57 -34.39
CA GLY A 111 -1.92 3.63 -33.54
C GLY A 111 -1.90 2.61 -32.40
N ILE A 112 -0.77 1.93 -32.16
CA ILE A 112 -0.64 0.95 -31.08
C ILE A 112 -0.51 1.69 -29.75
N VAL A 113 -1.35 1.31 -28.79
CA VAL A 113 -1.23 1.77 -27.40
C VAL A 113 -0.52 0.71 -26.59
N SER A 114 0.59 1.03 -25.94
CA SER A 114 1.32 0.04 -25.13
C SER A 114 1.97 0.64 -23.90
N GLY A 115 2.19 -0.18 -22.88
CA GLY A 115 2.88 0.23 -21.66
C GLY A 115 3.36 -0.94 -20.82
N PHE A 116 4.30 -0.65 -19.93
CA PHE A 116 4.85 -1.58 -18.96
C PHE A 116 4.47 -1.15 -17.56
N GLY A 117 3.92 -2.08 -16.79
CA GLY A 117 3.51 -1.88 -15.41
C GLY A 117 4.34 -2.72 -14.45
N ALA A 118 3.95 -2.69 -13.19
CA ALA A 118 4.46 -3.52 -12.11
C ALA A 118 4.45 -5.01 -12.48
N PHE A 119 5.29 -5.75 -11.78
CA PHE A 119 5.41 -7.20 -11.91
C PHE A 119 5.78 -7.65 -13.33
N SER A 120 6.46 -6.79 -14.10
CA SER A 120 6.84 -7.04 -15.49
C SER A 120 5.65 -7.34 -16.41
N THR A 121 4.49 -6.79 -16.08
CA THR A 121 3.29 -6.93 -16.91
C THR A 121 3.32 -5.87 -18.01
N SER A 122 3.13 -6.28 -19.26
CA SER A 122 3.00 -5.37 -20.40
C SER A 122 1.60 -5.46 -20.97
N LEU A 123 1.04 -4.30 -21.31
CA LEU A 123 -0.24 -4.18 -22.00
C LEU A 123 0.02 -3.61 -23.38
N GLY A 124 -0.49 -4.27 -24.42
CA GLY A 124 -0.47 -3.80 -25.80
C GLY A 124 -1.88 -3.82 -26.37
N ILE A 125 -2.29 -2.75 -27.02
CA ILE A 125 -3.62 -2.59 -27.61
C ILE A 125 -3.42 -2.19 -29.07
N GLN A 126 -3.95 -2.99 -29.97
CA GLN A 126 -3.81 -2.77 -31.40
C GLN A 126 -5.11 -3.06 -32.13
N ARG A 127 -5.34 -2.36 -33.25
CA ARG A 127 -6.50 -2.64 -34.11
C ARG A 127 -6.21 -3.86 -34.97
N SER A 128 -7.11 -4.82 -35.01
CA SER A 128 -7.01 -6.02 -35.85
C SER A 128 -8.40 -6.42 -36.32
N GLY A 129 -8.59 -6.69 -37.61
CA GLY A 129 -9.86 -7.23 -38.13
C GLY A 129 -11.12 -6.40 -37.81
N GLY A 130 -11.00 -5.08 -37.68
CA GLY A 130 -12.13 -4.20 -37.35
C GLY A 130 -12.42 -4.03 -35.85
N TYR A 131 -11.73 -4.75 -34.96
CA TYR A 131 -11.85 -4.64 -33.51
C TYR A 131 -10.54 -4.18 -32.86
N TRP A 132 -10.60 -3.80 -31.58
CA TRP A 132 -9.42 -3.52 -30.77
C TRP A 132 -9.05 -4.75 -29.96
N LYS A 133 -7.80 -5.22 -30.10
CA LYS A 133 -7.26 -6.35 -29.37
C LYS A 133 -6.33 -5.85 -28.28
N ALA A 134 -6.66 -6.12 -27.04
CA ALA A 134 -5.78 -5.95 -25.89
C ALA A 134 -5.04 -7.27 -25.63
N SER A 135 -3.72 -7.18 -25.45
CA SER A 135 -2.84 -8.28 -25.08
C SER A 135 -2.14 -7.92 -23.78
N LEU A 136 -2.40 -8.74 -22.76
CA LEU A 136 -1.72 -8.64 -21.47
C LEU A 136 -0.66 -9.75 -21.41
N VAL A 137 0.60 -9.35 -21.58
CA VAL A 137 1.73 -10.29 -21.59
C VAL A 137 2.51 -10.14 -20.30
N HIS A 138 2.80 -11.26 -19.67
CA HIS A 138 3.71 -11.30 -18.55
C HIS A 138 5.14 -11.52 -19.05
N GLY A 139 5.94 -10.46 -19.04
CA GLY A 139 7.31 -10.50 -19.55
C GLY A 139 8.23 -11.36 -18.69
N SER A 140 9.34 -11.81 -19.29
CA SER A 140 10.45 -12.39 -18.52
C SER A 140 10.96 -11.35 -17.53
N ARG A 141 11.12 -11.77 -16.27
CA ARG A 141 11.54 -10.87 -15.20
C ARG A 141 13.03 -10.98 -14.99
N ILE A 142 13.73 -9.85 -14.98
CA ILE A 142 15.06 -9.83 -14.40
C ILE A 142 14.95 -10.18 -12.90
N PRO A 143 15.97 -10.79 -12.30
CA PRO A 143 15.95 -11.21 -10.89
C PRO A 143 15.37 -10.17 -9.93
N SER A 144 15.79 -8.91 -10.03
CA SER A 144 15.36 -7.81 -9.16
C SER A 144 13.87 -7.44 -9.26
N GLN A 145 13.19 -7.86 -10.33
CA GLN A 145 11.76 -7.61 -10.59
C GLN A 145 10.85 -8.78 -10.18
N ARG A 146 11.40 -9.86 -9.62
CA ARG A 146 10.60 -10.97 -9.13
C ARG A 146 9.82 -10.56 -7.88
N ASN A 147 8.57 -11.00 -7.79
CA ASN A 147 7.74 -10.75 -6.62
C ASN A 147 8.30 -11.53 -5.43
N SER A 148 8.18 -10.91 -4.26
CA SER A 148 8.24 -11.63 -3.00
C SER A 148 6.89 -12.32 -2.75
N GLN A 149 6.86 -13.40 -1.97
CA GLN A 149 5.62 -14.16 -1.74
C GLN A 149 4.69 -13.37 -0.81
N GLY A 150 3.39 -13.35 -1.06
CA GLY A 150 2.42 -12.66 -0.18
C GLY A 150 2.36 -11.14 -0.33
N SER A 151 3.30 -10.50 -1.03
CA SER A 151 3.26 -9.05 -1.24
C SER A 151 2.19 -8.66 -2.27
N GLY A 152 1.29 -7.76 -1.88
CA GLY A 152 0.31 -7.19 -2.79
C GLY A 152 -0.19 -5.83 -2.30
N TYR A 153 -0.92 -5.16 -3.17
CA TYR A 153 -1.73 -4.01 -2.84
C TYR A 153 -3.11 -4.24 -3.44
N THR A 154 -4.14 -3.65 -2.81
CA THR A 154 -5.49 -3.77 -3.38
C THR A 154 -5.59 -2.90 -4.64
N ILE A 155 -6.31 -3.40 -5.65
CA ILE A 155 -6.60 -2.63 -6.88
C ILE A 155 -7.24 -1.28 -6.52
N LEU A 156 -8.10 -1.30 -5.50
CA LEU A 156 -8.76 -0.11 -4.98
C LEU A 156 -7.77 0.93 -4.47
N MET A 157 -6.81 0.53 -3.62
CA MET A 157 -5.75 1.40 -3.10
C MET A 157 -4.89 1.96 -4.23
N ALA A 158 -4.50 1.13 -5.20
CA ALA A 158 -3.72 1.58 -6.36
C ALA A 158 -4.44 2.64 -7.19
N LYS A 159 -5.74 2.47 -7.45
CA LYS A 159 -6.56 3.48 -8.14
C LYS A 159 -6.58 4.80 -7.37
N HIS A 160 -6.85 4.74 -6.07
CA HIS A 160 -6.92 5.94 -5.22
C HIS A 160 -5.59 6.69 -5.22
N ILE A 161 -4.49 6.02 -4.87
CA ILE A 161 -3.18 6.66 -4.73
C ILE A 161 -2.67 7.21 -6.08
N ALA A 162 -2.92 6.51 -7.19
CA ALA A 162 -2.60 7.02 -8.52
C ALA A 162 -3.41 8.28 -8.87
N CYS A 163 -4.65 8.39 -8.39
CA CYS A 163 -5.50 9.57 -8.54
C CYS A 163 -5.28 10.61 -7.43
N GLY A 164 -4.21 10.50 -6.63
CA GLY A 164 -3.91 11.45 -5.55
C GLY A 164 -4.84 11.37 -4.35
N CYS A 165 -5.53 10.25 -4.18
CA CYS A 165 -6.49 9.98 -3.13
C CYS A 165 -5.92 9.00 -2.09
N ILE A 166 -6.15 9.21 -0.79
CA ILE A 166 -5.86 8.23 0.28
C ILE A 166 -7.17 7.79 0.94
N PRO A 167 -7.59 6.52 0.79
CA PRO A 167 -8.75 6.01 1.52
C PRO A 167 -8.43 5.92 3.01
N PHE A 168 -9.35 6.36 3.87
CA PHE A 168 -9.17 6.33 5.33
C PHE A 168 -10.33 5.69 6.09
N THR A 169 -11.48 5.48 5.44
CA THR A 169 -12.62 4.77 6.05
C THR A 169 -13.45 4.10 4.96
N ASP A 170 -13.92 2.89 5.24
CA ASP A 170 -14.87 2.14 4.40
C ASP A 170 -16.14 1.87 5.22
N THR A 171 -17.29 2.28 4.69
CA THR A 171 -18.61 2.09 5.30
C THR A 171 -19.38 0.94 4.67
N GLY A 172 -18.75 0.16 3.79
CA GLY A 172 -19.36 -0.86 2.94
C GLY A 172 -20.04 -0.28 1.69
N VAL A 173 -20.65 0.90 1.81
CA VAL A 173 -21.30 1.63 0.70
C VAL A 173 -20.38 2.70 0.13
N TRP A 174 -19.75 3.47 1.01
CA TRP A 174 -18.88 4.58 0.67
C TRP A 174 -17.46 4.32 1.12
N ILE A 175 -16.51 4.67 0.26
CA ILE A 175 -15.11 4.86 0.62
C ILE A 175 -14.91 6.35 0.85
N ARG A 176 -14.52 6.70 2.08
CA ARG A 176 -14.06 8.05 2.37
C ARG A 176 -12.58 8.17 2.08
N THR A 177 -12.23 9.18 1.31
CA THR A 177 -10.86 9.43 0.87
C THR A 177 -10.45 10.88 1.08
N ILE A 178 -9.14 11.11 1.20
CA ILE A 178 -8.55 12.45 1.16
C ILE A 178 -7.98 12.66 -0.23
N TYR A 179 -8.50 13.61 -1.00
CA TYR A 179 -7.95 13.97 -2.31
C TYR A 179 -6.92 15.10 -2.16
N VAL A 180 -5.65 14.75 -2.33
CA VAL A 180 -4.52 15.63 -2.04
C VAL A 180 -4.23 16.52 -3.25
N THR A 181 -4.98 17.61 -3.36
CA THR A 181 -4.67 18.70 -4.29
C THR A 181 -3.48 19.54 -3.83
N GLN A 182 -3.01 20.46 -4.66
CA GLN A 182 -2.01 21.47 -4.26
C GLN A 182 -2.48 22.32 -3.07
N ASN A 183 -3.80 22.55 -2.93
CA ASN A 183 -4.36 23.28 -1.79
C ASN A 183 -4.26 22.46 -0.51
N VAL A 184 -4.61 21.18 -0.58
CA VAL A 184 -4.52 20.25 0.55
C VAL A 184 -3.06 20.04 0.97
N LEU A 185 -2.14 19.88 0.01
CA LEU A 185 -0.70 19.84 0.30
C LEU A 185 -0.22 21.10 1.04
N ARG A 186 -0.65 22.29 0.59
CA ARG A 186 -0.35 23.55 1.28
C ARG A 186 -0.99 23.63 2.68
N ALA A 187 -2.18 23.08 2.85
CA ALA A 187 -2.86 23.02 4.13
C ALA A 187 -2.09 22.12 5.12
N ILE A 188 -1.75 20.89 4.70
CA ILE A 188 -0.98 19.90 5.47
C ILE A 188 0.38 20.48 5.87
N THR A 189 1.13 21.03 4.92
CA THR A 189 2.46 21.61 5.20
C THR A 189 2.43 22.81 6.15
N ARG A 190 1.28 23.47 6.28
CA ARG A 190 1.07 24.60 7.21
C ARG A 190 0.31 24.21 8.49
N GLY A 191 -0.03 22.94 8.68
CA GLY A 191 -0.77 22.48 9.87
C GLY A 191 -2.25 22.90 9.91
N TYR A 192 -2.89 23.11 8.75
CA TYR A 192 -4.33 23.32 8.67
C TYR A 192 -5.06 21.97 8.69
N HIS A 193 -6.35 22.01 9.02
CA HIS A 193 -7.21 20.83 8.92
C HIS A 193 -7.67 20.63 7.47
N VAL A 194 -7.88 19.38 7.09
CA VAL A 194 -8.50 19.03 5.81
C VAL A 194 -10.00 18.96 6.04
N MET A 195 -10.77 19.58 5.16
CA MET A 195 -12.22 19.72 5.31
C MET A 195 -12.94 19.17 4.08
N ASP A 196 -14.14 18.65 4.30
CA ASP A 196 -15.07 18.38 3.22
C ASP A 196 -15.48 19.69 2.53
N CYS A 197 -15.56 19.64 1.21
CA CYS A 197 -15.88 20.79 0.39
C CYS A 197 -16.80 20.35 -0.74
N SER A 198 -17.88 21.11 -0.96
CA SER A 198 -18.86 20.84 -2.01
C SER A 198 -18.38 21.20 -3.42
N ASP A 199 -17.19 21.78 -3.56
CA ASP A 199 -16.69 22.30 -4.84
C ASP A 199 -16.35 21.15 -5.80
N TYR A 200 -16.11 21.45 -7.08
CA TYR A 200 -15.61 20.46 -8.03
C TYR A 200 -14.25 19.92 -7.56
N GLY A 201 -14.19 18.61 -7.30
CA GLY A 201 -13.00 17.94 -6.78
C GLY A 201 -11.93 17.62 -7.83
N GLY A 202 -11.99 18.20 -9.02
CA GLY A 202 -10.93 18.10 -10.02
C GLY A 202 -10.98 16.86 -10.92
N PRO A 203 -10.26 16.88 -12.06
CA PRO A 203 -10.34 15.81 -13.07
C PRO A 203 -9.91 14.43 -12.55
N SER A 204 -8.89 14.34 -11.68
CA SER A 204 -8.41 13.06 -11.17
C SER A 204 -9.43 12.38 -10.26
N LEU A 205 -10.21 13.15 -9.48
CA LEU A 205 -11.25 12.59 -8.62
C LEU A 205 -12.46 12.14 -9.44
N GLU A 206 -12.88 12.92 -10.43
CA GLU A 206 -13.93 12.50 -11.36
C GLU A 206 -13.52 11.26 -12.15
N TYR A 207 -12.26 11.20 -12.56
CA TYR A 207 -11.70 10.03 -13.19
C TYR A 207 -11.81 8.80 -12.28
N LEU A 208 -11.41 8.94 -11.01
CA LEU A 208 -11.50 7.86 -10.02
C LEU A 208 -12.95 7.39 -9.83
N ARG A 209 -13.93 8.31 -9.78
CA ARG A 209 -15.37 8.00 -9.66
C ARG A 209 -15.93 7.21 -10.84
N ARG A 210 -15.31 7.32 -12.03
CA ARG A 210 -15.71 6.59 -13.25
C ARG A 210 -15.11 5.19 -13.35
N LEU A 211 -14.10 4.87 -12.53
CA LEU A 211 -13.43 3.57 -12.62
C LEU A 211 -14.35 2.45 -12.12
N PRO A 212 -14.29 1.25 -12.74
CA PRO A 212 -15.07 0.09 -12.31
C PRO A 212 -14.77 -0.29 -10.88
N SER A 213 -15.76 -0.87 -10.20
CA SER A 213 -15.68 -1.34 -8.81
C SER A 213 -15.30 -0.26 -7.81
N ALA A 214 -15.46 1.03 -8.16
CA ALA A 214 -15.50 2.08 -7.18
C ALA A 214 -16.83 1.95 -6.42
N GLN A 215 -16.77 1.51 -5.16
CA GLN A 215 -17.78 1.92 -4.18
C GLN A 215 -17.94 3.45 -4.26
N GLN A 216 -19.07 3.99 -3.83
CA GLN A 216 -19.31 5.42 -3.96
C GLN A 216 -18.21 6.20 -3.20
N ILE A 217 -17.61 7.21 -3.85
CA ILE A 217 -16.42 7.89 -3.33
C ILE A 217 -16.83 9.24 -2.73
N ASP A 218 -16.62 9.35 -1.42
CA ASP A 218 -16.77 10.57 -0.63
C ASP A 218 -15.37 11.13 -0.34
N ALA A 219 -15.08 12.36 -0.79
CA ALA A 219 -13.71 12.86 -0.85
C ALA A 219 -13.54 14.20 -0.14
N LEU A 220 -12.52 14.30 0.71
CA LEU A 220 -12.11 15.51 1.41
C LEU A 220 -10.97 16.19 0.65
N TYR A 221 -11.17 17.45 0.23
CA TYR A 221 -10.14 18.23 -0.48
C TYR A 221 -10.15 19.74 -0.19
N GLY A 222 -10.96 20.17 0.77
CA GLY A 222 -10.96 21.53 1.28
C GLY A 222 -9.90 21.75 2.35
N MET A 223 -9.70 23.02 2.70
CA MET A 223 -8.86 23.42 3.83
C MET A 223 -9.68 24.24 4.82
N SER A 224 -9.43 24.08 6.12
CA SER A 224 -10.07 24.91 7.13
C SER A 224 -9.69 26.38 6.98
N LYS A 225 -10.65 27.29 7.24
CA LYS A 225 -10.39 28.75 7.23
C LYS A 225 -9.44 29.19 8.34
N LYS A 226 -9.43 28.45 9.45
CA LYS A 226 -8.55 28.70 10.60
C LYS A 226 -7.44 27.66 10.63
N PRO A 227 -6.17 28.06 10.88
CA PRO A 227 -5.11 27.11 11.17
C PRO A 227 -5.43 26.34 12.45
N ALA A 228 -4.87 25.15 12.61
CA ALA A 228 -4.96 24.44 13.87
C ALA A 228 -4.26 25.23 14.99
N ASP A 229 -4.75 25.11 16.22
CA ASP A 229 -4.11 25.71 17.38
C ASP A 229 -2.83 24.94 17.73
N LEU A 230 -1.71 25.40 17.15
CA LEU A 230 -0.38 24.81 17.35
C LEU A 230 0.06 24.84 18.83
N LYS A 231 -0.38 25.83 19.62
CA LYS A 231 -0.01 25.91 21.05
C LYS A 231 -0.73 24.82 21.82
N ALA A 232 -2.03 24.63 21.55
CA ALA A 232 -2.80 23.56 22.14
C ALA A 232 -2.29 22.18 21.70
N ALA A 233 -1.90 22.01 20.43
CA ALA A 233 -1.28 20.77 19.93
C ALA A 233 0.03 20.42 20.64
N LYS A 234 0.94 21.40 20.80
CA LYS A 234 2.19 21.19 21.57
C LYS A 234 1.91 20.84 23.03
N LYS A 235 0.93 21.50 23.65
CA LYS A 235 0.52 21.22 25.03
C LYS A 235 -0.01 19.79 25.16
N TYR A 236 -0.90 19.38 24.27
CA TYR A 236 -1.47 18.03 24.23
C TYR A 236 -0.37 16.96 24.06
N GLN A 237 0.56 17.16 23.12
CA GLN A 237 1.68 16.24 22.91
C GLN A 237 2.56 16.11 24.16
N ARG A 238 2.88 17.23 24.81
CA ARG A 238 3.65 17.23 26.06
C ARG A 238 2.94 16.46 27.16
N GLU A 239 1.64 16.67 27.33
CA GLU A 239 0.84 15.93 28.33
C GLU A 239 0.76 14.43 28.01
N ARG A 240 0.63 14.06 26.74
CA ARG A 240 0.67 12.66 26.29
C ARG A 240 2.02 12.00 26.58
N TYR A 241 3.13 12.70 26.30
CA TYR A 241 4.48 12.22 26.57
C TYR A 241 4.74 12.03 28.07
N LEU A 242 4.31 12.98 28.91
CA LEU A 242 4.42 12.84 30.37
C LEU A 242 3.63 11.64 30.89
N LYS A 243 2.40 11.41 30.39
CA LYS A 243 1.61 10.23 30.73
C LYS A 243 2.28 8.92 30.30
N LYS A 244 3.01 8.91 29.17
CA LYS A 244 3.78 7.74 28.72
C LYS A 244 4.93 7.45 29.71
N ILE A 245 5.67 8.47 30.14
CA ILE A 245 6.74 8.32 31.16
C ILE A 245 6.18 7.83 32.49
N GLU A 246 5.07 8.41 32.96
CA GLU A 246 4.42 7.98 34.22
C GLU A 246 4.04 6.50 34.16
N LYS A 247 3.45 6.05 33.05
CA LYS A 247 3.08 4.64 32.83
C LYS A 247 4.30 3.71 32.80
N GLU A 248 5.41 4.16 32.20
CA GLU A 248 6.67 3.39 32.18
C GLU A 248 7.30 3.28 33.57
N PHE A 249 7.20 4.34 34.38
CA PHE A 249 7.72 4.35 35.76
C PHE A 249 6.90 3.45 36.68
N ASP A 250 5.57 3.52 36.61
CA ASP A 250 4.66 2.69 37.40
C ASP A 250 4.78 1.20 37.04
N GLY A 251 5.00 0.88 35.77
CA GLY A 251 5.22 -0.49 35.31
C GLY A 251 6.52 -1.12 35.84
N ALA A 252 7.54 -0.32 36.13
CA ALA A 252 8.81 -0.79 36.68
C ALA A 252 8.75 -1.04 38.20
N ALA A 253 7.86 -0.37 38.93
CA ALA A 253 7.73 -0.50 40.39
C ALA A 253 6.89 -1.71 40.86
N GLY A 254 6.21 -2.40 39.94
CA GLY A 254 5.23 -3.46 40.24
C GLY A 254 5.80 -4.83 40.61
N THR A 255 7.12 -5.03 40.67
CA THR A 255 7.73 -6.31 41.05
C THR A 255 8.16 -6.30 42.52
N SER A 256 7.42 -7.05 43.33
CA SER A 256 7.74 -7.50 44.70
C SER A 256 7.87 -6.44 45.80
N SER A 257 6.75 -6.10 46.44
CA SER A 257 6.74 -5.85 47.89
C SER A 257 5.63 -6.71 48.52
N PRO A 258 5.97 -7.72 49.33
CA PRO A 258 4.98 -8.57 50.00
C PRO A 258 4.38 -7.84 51.22
N ASP A 259 3.06 -7.94 51.34
CA ASP A 259 2.24 -7.78 52.55
C ASP A 259 2.41 -6.50 53.38
N LEU A 260 1.69 -5.43 52.98
CA LEU A 260 1.25 -4.39 53.90
C LEU A 260 -0.29 -4.28 53.88
N PRO A 261 -0.93 -4.12 55.06
CA PRO A 261 -2.38 -4.21 55.20
C PRO A 261 -3.13 -3.04 54.56
N ASN A 262 -4.20 -3.39 53.86
CA ASN A 262 -5.14 -2.51 53.16
C ASN A 262 -5.62 -1.34 54.04
N THR A 263 -5.21 -0.12 53.69
CA THR A 263 -5.88 1.11 54.17
C THR A 263 -6.93 1.56 53.14
N PRO A 264 -8.16 1.89 53.58
CA PRO A 264 -9.25 2.27 52.68
C PRO A 264 -8.94 3.63 52.03
N ARG A 265 -8.73 3.65 50.71
CA ARG A 265 -8.64 4.88 49.91
C ARG A 265 -10.03 5.50 49.76
N ASN A 266 -10.24 6.65 50.41
CA ASN A 266 -11.41 7.49 50.19
C ASN A 266 -11.46 7.93 48.71
N SER A 267 -12.51 7.50 48.00
CA SER A 267 -12.77 7.86 46.61
C SER A 267 -13.27 9.30 46.52
N THR A 268 -12.36 10.23 46.23
CA THR A 268 -12.75 11.62 45.94
C THR A 268 -13.42 11.67 44.57
N THR A 269 -14.73 11.92 44.54
CA THR A 269 -15.54 12.04 43.32
C THR A 269 -15.15 13.32 42.57
N VAL A 270 -14.25 13.20 41.58
CA VAL A 270 -13.86 14.31 40.71
C VAL A 270 -15.02 14.60 39.74
N ARG A 271 -15.59 15.81 39.79
CA ARG A 271 -16.64 16.26 38.86
C ARG A 271 -16.07 16.37 37.43
N PRO A 272 -16.79 15.92 36.39
CA PRO A 272 -16.36 16.06 35.01
C PRO A 272 -16.41 17.55 34.60
N VAL A 273 -15.24 18.15 34.42
CA VAL A 273 -15.11 19.45 33.77
C VAL A 273 -15.48 19.26 32.30
N ALA A 274 -16.33 20.12 31.74
CA ALA A 274 -16.65 20.12 30.31
C ALA A 274 -15.34 20.30 29.51
N GLN A 275 -14.80 19.19 29.02
CA GLN A 275 -13.57 19.19 28.24
C GLN A 275 -13.92 19.74 26.86
N ALA A 276 -13.52 21.00 26.60
CA ALA A 276 -13.49 21.53 25.25
C ALA A 276 -12.74 20.52 24.37
N THR A 277 -13.44 19.97 23.37
CA THR A 277 -12.90 18.91 22.52
C THR A 277 -11.74 19.48 21.73
N PHE A 278 -10.53 19.16 22.17
CA PHE A 278 -9.31 19.54 21.49
C PHE A 278 -9.27 18.84 20.13
N LEU A 279 -9.19 19.60 19.05
CA LEU A 279 -9.02 19.05 17.70
C LEU A 279 -7.54 18.73 17.47
N ALA A 280 -7.25 17.46 17.22
CA ALA A 280 -5.91 17.01 16.86
C ALA A 280 -5.40 17.72 15.60
N LEU A 281 -4.09 18.02 15.56
CA LEU A 281 -3.46 18.60 14.37
C LEU A 281 -3.70 17.66 13.18
N GLY A 282 -4.13 18.20 12.03
CA GLY A 282 -4.45 17.37 10.86
C GLY A 282 -5.77 16.59 10.96
N ALA A 283 -6.66 16.92 11.91
CA ALA A 283 -8.01 16.36 11.95
C ALA A 283 -8.74 16.56 10.61
N LEU A 284 -9.53 15.55 10.24
CA LEU A 284 -10.41 15.57 9.08
C LEU A 284 -11.78 16.10 9.52
N LEU A 285 -12.26 17.13 8.84
CA LEU A 285 -13.49 17.84 9.20
C LEU A 285 -14.56 17.66 8.13
N ASN A 286 -15.83 17.56 8.53
CA ASN A 286 -16.97 17.62 7.62
C ASN A 286 -17.19 19.06 7.12
N ALA A 287 -18.21 19.27 6.28
CA ALA A 287 -18.49 20.59 5.70
C ALA A 287 -18.85 21.66 6.74
N ASP A 288 -19.37 21.24 7.91
CA ASP A 288 -19.71 22.13 9.04
C ASP A 288 -18.48 22.47 9.90
N GLY A 289 -17.32 21.85 9.64
CA GLY A 289 -16.11 22.01 10.43
C GLY A 289 -16.04 21.11 11.67
N ASN A 290 -16.93 20.13 11.79
CA ASN A 290 -16.91 19.13 12.86
C ASN A 290 -15.99 17.95 12.50
N PRO A 291 -15.28 17.34 13.45
CA PRO A 291 -14.40 16.21 13.17
C PRO A 291 -15.18 14.98 12.67
N ILE A 292 -14.66 14.31 11.64
CA ILE A 292 -15.24 13.09 11.06
C ILE A 292 -14.83 11.90 11.93
N GLY A 293 -15.39 11.78 13.13
CA GLY A 293 -15.01 10.74 14.08
C GLY A 293 -13.71 11.02 14.84
N ASN A 294 -13.48 10.26 15.91
CA ASN A 294 -12.44 10.58 16.91
C ASN A 294 -11.01 10.30 16.45
N ASN A 295 -10.83 9.40 15.47
CA ASN A 295 -9.51 8.92 15.03
C ASN A 295 -9.20 9.26 13.57
N CYS A 296 -10.05 10.02 12.88
CA CYS A 296 -9.82 10.35 11.48
C CYS A 296 -8.91 11.56 11.37
N THR A 297 -7.62 11.29 11.26
CA THR A 297 -6.57 12.28 11.06
C THR A 297 -5.79 11.99 9.79
N TRP A 298 -5.18 13.03 9.23
CA TRP A 298 -4.28 12.92 8.08
C TRP A 298 -3.16 11.90 8.32
N GLN A 299 -2.54 11.93 9.50
CA GLN A 299 -1.39 11.09 9.87
C GLN A 299 -1.78 9.61 9.91
N ARG A 300 -2.98 9.31 10.42
CA ARG A 300 -3.51 7.94 10.45
C ARG A 300 -3.80 7.41 9.04
N ALA A 301 -4.33 8.26 8.15
CA ALA A 301 -4.51 7.92 6.75
C ALA A 301 -3.15 7.64 6.05
N VAL A 302 -2.13 8.47 6.31
CA VAL A 302 -0.77 8.26 5.80
C VAL A 302 -0.17 6.93 6.30
N THR A 303 -0.30 6.64 7.60
CA THR A 303 0.14 5.35 8.16
C THR A 303 -0.56 4.19 7.47
N GLY A 304 -1.86 4.33 7.18
CA GLY A 304 -2.66 3.34 6.47
C GLY A 304 -2.08 2.90 5.11
N ILE A 305 -1.26 3.72 4.44
CA ILE A 305 -0.60 3.36 3.18
C ILE A 305 0.30 2.12 3.34
N ALA A 306 1.06 2.04 4.43
CA ALA A 306 1.95 0.90 4.68
C ALA A 306 1.19 -0.40 5.00
N PHE A 307 -0.08 -0.30 5.42
CA PHE A 307 -0.90 -1.44 5.84
C PHE A 307 -1.93 -1.84 4.77
N GLY A 308 -2.32 -0.91 3.89
CA GLY A 308 -3.20 -1.16 2.74
C GLY A 308 -2.47 -1.64 1.47
N GLY A 309 -1.14 -1.65 1.51
CA GLY A 309 -0.27 -2.08 0.42
C GLY A 309 0.38 -0.91 -0.31
N LEU A 310 1.70 -0.97 -0.42
CA LEU A 310 2.50 0.03 -1.11
C LEU A 310 2.33 -0.08 -2.63
N VAL A 311 1.75 0.96 -3.22
CA VAL A 311 1.46 0.99 -4.65
C VAL A 311 2.67 1.48 -5.46
N PRO A 312 2.85 1.02 -6.71
CA PRO A 312 4.04 1.30 -7.50
C PRO A 312 3.98 2.64 -8.24
N GLN A 313 2.95 3.46 -7.98
CA GLN A 313 2.81 4.78 -8.56
C GLN A 313 1.92 5.68 -7.70
N ALA A 314 2.12 6.99 -7.74
CA ALA A 314 1.33 7.96 -6.97
C ALA A 314 1.26 9.32 -7.68
N ALA A 315 0.23 10.11 -7.38
CA ALA A 315 0.21 11.52 -7.77
C ALA A 315 1.27 12.33 -7.02
N THR A 316 1.82 13.36 -7.66
CA THR A 316 2.91 14.20 -7.13
C THR A 316 2.56 14.84 -5.79
N CYS A 317 1.43 15.55 -5.69
CA CYS A 317 1.01 16.23 -4.46
C CYS A 317 0.87 15.27 -3.28
N LEU A 318 0.38 14.06 -3.53
CA LEU A 318 0.23 13.01 -2.53
C LEU A 318 1.59 12.49 -2.05
N ALA A 319 2.48 12.13 -2.97
CA ALA A 319 3.82 11.67 -2.62
C ALA A 319 4.59 12.72 -1.80
N GLU A 320 4.47 14.00 -2.17
CA GLU A 320 5.07 15.12 -1.42
C GLU A 320 4.44 15.31 -0.03
N ALA A 321 3.11 15.22 0.08
CA ALA A 321 2.42 15.33 1.37
C ALA A 321 2.83 14.21 2.32
N VAL A 322 2.91 12.96 1.83
CA VAL A 322 3.39 11.82 2.61
C VAL A 322 4.84 12.04 3.03
N ARG A 323 5.71 12.44 2.09
CA ARG A 323 7.13 12.73 2.37
C ARG A 323 7.31 13.78 3.45
N PHE A 324 6.52 14.86 3.41
CA PHE A 324 6.50 15.89 4.45
C PHE A 324 6.08 15.33 5.81
N THR A 325 5.06 14.46 5.83
CA THR A 325 4.45 13.93 7.06
C THR A 325 5.37 12.98 7.80
N VAL A 326 6.04 12.08 7.07
CA VAL A 326 6.95 11.08 7.65
C VAL A 326 8.40 11.58 7.72
N ALA A 327 8.61 12.86 7.38
CA ALA A 327 9.91 13.44 7.09
C ALA A 327 10.98 13.13 8.14
N GLY A 328 12.20 13.00 7.63
CA GLY A 328 13.46 12.79 8.32
C GLY A 328 14.56 12.83 7.27
N LYS A 329 15.83 12.78 7.67
CA LYS A 329 16.91 12.62 6.69
C LYS A 329 16.84 11.22 6.13
N LEU A 330 16.46 11.10 4.85
CA LEU A 330 16.42 9.80 4.17
C LEU A 330 17.80 9.13 4.21
N GLY A 331 18.90 9.90 4.22
CA GLY A 331 20.24 9.42 4.56
C GLY A 331 20.60 8.10 3.87
N CYS A 332 20.95 7.10 4.68
CA CYS A 332 21.17 5.72 4.22
C CYS A 332 19.98 4.79 4.47
N CYS A 333 18.77 5.33 4.69
CA CYS A 333 17.56 4.58 5.07
C CYS A 333 17.21 3.44 4.10
N ILE A 334 17.19 3.70 2.79
CA ILE A 334 16.90 2.67 1.78
C ILE A 334 17.92 1.53 1.85
N THR A 335 19.21 1.85 1.91
CA THR A 335 20.29 0.85 2.04
C THR A 335 20.19 0.09 3.36
N ALA A 336 19.79 0.77 4.44
CA ALA A 336 19.59 0.15 5.75
C ALA A 336 18.38 -0.81 5.75
N LEU A 337 17.26 -0.45 5.11
CA LEU A 337 16.10 -1.33 4.92
C LEU A 337 16.47 -2.58 4.12
N GLU A 338 17.19 -2.42 3.01
CA GLU A 338 17.66 -3.55 2.20
C GLU A 338 18.68 -4.43 2.96
N SER A 339 19.50 -3.84 3.82
CA SER A 339 20.39 -4.58 4.74
C SER A 339 19.61 -5.38 5.79
N LEU A 340 18.56 -4.77 6.37
CA LEU A 340 17.68 -5.44 7.33
C LEU A 340 16.93 -6.61 6.67
N ILE A 341 16.42 -6.44 5.45
CA ILE A 341 15.81 -7.52 4.65
C ILE A 341 16.79 -8.68 4.47
N ASN A 342 18.04 -8.39 4.08
CA ASN A 342 19.06 -9.42 3.91
C ASN A 342 19.34 -10.18 5.21
N LYS A 343 19.34 -9.49 6.35
CA LYS A 343 19.56 -10.11 7.66
C LYS A 343 18.36 -10.95 8.09
N LEU A 344 17.13 -10.45 7.93
CA LEU A 344 15.91 -11.22 8.20
C LEU A 344 15.84 -12.49 7.36
N HIS A 345 16.16 -12.42 6.08
CA HIS A 345 16.22 -13.60 5.21
C HIS A 345 17.24 -14.65 5.70
N ARG A 346 18.33 -14.25 6.38
CA ARG A 346 19.29 -15.22 6.94
C ARG A 346 18.76 -15.98 8.15
N PHE A 347 17.84 -15.38 8.91
CA PHE A 347 17.20 -16.06 10.03
C PHE A 347 16.17 -17.09 9.57
N ASP A 348 15.65 -16.94 8.36
CA ASP A 348 14.64 -17.81 7.78
C ASP A 348 14.94 -18.04 6.29
N LYS A 349 16.01 -18.81 6.05
CA LYS A 349 16.52 -19.06 4.69
C LYS A 349 15.56 -19.91 3.87
N ASP A 350 14.83 -20.81 4.54
CA ASP A 350 14.04 -21.84 3.90
C ASP A 350 12.65 -21.33 3.46
N SER A 351 12.16 -20.25 4.06
CA SER A 351 10.84 -19.70 3.70
C SER A 351 10.81 -18.91 2.40
N GLU A 352 11.97 -18.47 1.89
CA GLU A 352 12.09 -17.57 0.74
C GLU A 352 11.08 -16.40 0.78
N VAL A 353 10.73 -15.88 1.96
CA VAL A 353 9.70 -14.84 2.11
C VAL A 353 9.99 -13.62 1.22
N PHE A 354 11.24 -13.21 1.11
CA PHE A 354 11.66 -12.08 0.26
C PHE A 354 11.95 -12.46 -1.21
N GLY A 355 11.71 -13.72 -1.59
CA GLY A 355 11.88 -14.27 -2.93
C GLY A 355 13.32 -14.65 -3.31
N SER A 356 13.43 -15.46 -4.37
CA SER A 356 14.70 -15.98 -4.93
C SER A 356 15.74 -14.92 -5.32
N TYR A 357 15.34 -13.65 -5.48
CA TYR A 357 16.27 -12.55 -5.72
C TYR A 357 17.11 -12.26 -4.48
N VAL A 358 16.45 -12.08 -3.33
CA VAL A 358 17.13 -11.81 -2.06
C VAL A 358 17.97 -13.01 -1.64
N ALA A 359 17.48 -14.23 -1.85
CA ALA A 359 18.25 -15.46 -1.61
C ALA A 359 19.58 -15.47 -2.38
N ARG A 360 19.53 -15.19 -3.70
CA ARG A 360 20.74 -15.08 -4.53
C ARG A 360 21.65 -13.93 -4.10
N ARG A 361 21.07 -12.76 -3.77
CA ARG A 361 21.83 -11.59 -3.30
C ARG A 361 22.59 -11.88 -2.00
N VAL A 362 21.94 -12.57 -1.06
CA VAL A 362 22.54 -12.98 0.22
C VAL A 362 23.63 -14.03 0.01
N ALA A 363 23.42 -14.99 -0.89
CA ALA A 363 24.43 -16.01 -1.22
C ALA A 363 25.67 -15.41 -1.91
N ALA A 364 25.48 -14.47 -2.84
CA ALA A 364 26.56 -13.88 -3.63
C ALA A 364 27.57 -13.06 -2.79
N ARG A 365 27.14 -12.47 -1.67
CA ARG A 365 28.05 -11.74 -0.74
C ARG A 365 29.18 -12.60 -0.16
N TYR A 366 29.11 -13.91 -0.30
CA TYR A 366 30.15 -14.84 0.15
C TYR A 366 31.12 -15.28 -0.95
N GLY A 367 31.02 -14.77 -2.18
CA GLY A 367 31.98 -15.21 -3.21
C GLY A 367 32.02 -14.53 -4.57
N ILE A 368 31.20 -13.52 -4.89
CA ILE A 368 31.20 -12.88 -6.22
C ILE A 368 30.92 -11.38 -6.10
N ASP A 369 31.60 -10.57 -6.92
CA ASP A 369 31.33 -9.14 -7.19
C ASP A 369 29.87 -8.93 -7.57
N ASN A 370 29.00 -8.81 -6.58
CA ASN A 370 27.58 -8.61 -6.81
C ASN A 370 27.37 -7.11 -7.07
N VAL A 371 26.98 -6.78 -8.30
CA VAL A 371 26.58 -5.41 -8.66
C VAL A 371 25.38 -5.04 -7.80
N ASP A 372 25.54 -4.05 -6.93
CA ASP A 372 24.49 -3.61 -6.04
C ASP A 372 23.43 -2.83 -6.84
N TYR A 373 22.41 -3.54 -7.33
CA TYR A 373 21.23 -2.93 -7.97
C TYR A 373 20.29 -2.25 -6.96
N SER A 374 20.76 -1.95 -5.74
CA SER A 374 19.90 -1.52 -4.62
C SER A 374 19.27 -0.14 -4.82
N THR A 375 19.83 0.73 -5.67
CA THR A 375 19.25 2.06 -5.91
C THR A 375 19.53 2.55 -7.33
N PRO A 376 18.74 2.14 -8.34
CA PRO A 376 18.75 2.84 -9.62
C PRO A 376 18.37 4.31 -9.38
N SER A 377 19.04 5.23 -10.07
CA SER A 377 18.78 6.68 -9.97
C SER A 377 17.35 7.06 -10.38
N ARG A 378 16.68 6.18 -11.15
CA ARG A 378 15.26 6.23 -11.47
C ARG A 378 14.68 4.84 -11.37
N ILE A 379 13.73 4.66 -10.46
CA ILE A 379 12.99 3.41 -10.31
C ILE A 379 11.87 3.40 -11.34
N THR A 380 11.83 2.37 -12.17
CA THR A 380 10.69 2.07 -13.05
C THR A 380 9.52 1.53 -12.22
N THR A 381 8.28 1.57 -12.74
CA THR A 381 7.12 0.94 -12.06
C THR A 381 7.37 -0.54 -11.72
N GLN A 382 8.08 -1.26 -12.60
CA GLN A 382 8.46 -2.66 -12.37
C GLN A 382 9.34 -2.83 -11.13
N GLU A 383 10.39 -2.02 -11.04
CA GLU A 383 11.31 -2.03 -9.90
C GLU A 383 10.65 -1.51 -8.63
N ALA A 384 9.75 -0.52 -8.74
CA ALA A 384 8.96 -0.02 -7.62
C ALA A 384 8.09 -1.13 -7.05
N GLY A 385 7.31 -1.82 -7.90
CA GLY A 385 6.45 -2.92 -7.46
C GLY A 385 7.23 -4.05 -6.78
N ALA A 386 8.39 -4.44 -7.31
CA ALA A 386 9.22 -5.45 -6.69
C ALA A 386 9.87 -4.99 -5.37
N THR A 387 10.30 -3.73 -5.29
CA THR A 387 10.93 -3.16 -4.08
C THR A 387 9.93 -2.96 -2.97
N PHE A 388 8.77 -2.40 -3.29
CA PHE A 388 7.69 -2.20 -2.35
C PHE A 388 7.09 -3.52 -1.87
N GLY A 389 7.05 -4.55 -2.73
CA GLY A 389 6.70 -5.89 -2.30
C GLY A 389 7.64 -6.44 -1.22
N ARG A 390 8.96 -6.21 -1.33
CA ARG A 390 9.91 -6.60 -0.28
C ARG A 390 9.71 -5.81 1.02
N TYR A 391 9.33 -4.53 0.93
CA TYR A 391 9.02 -3.72 2.12
C TYR A 391 7.75 -4.19 2.84
N MET A 392 6.73 -4.64 2.10
CA MET A 392 5.54 -5.25 2.71
C MET A 392 5.92 -6.53 3.47
N ASN A 393 6.72 -7.40 2.85
CA ASN A 393 7.18 -8.63 3.51
C ASN A 393 8.09 -8.33 4.70
N LEU A 394 8.87 -7.24 4.64
CA LEU A 394 9.65 -6.77 5.79
C LEU A 394 8.72 -6.42 6.95
N LEU A 395 7.65 -5.65 6.69
CA LEU A 395 6.65 -5.29 7.69
C LEU A 395 5.97 -6.53 8.30
N GLU A 396 5.57 -7.49 7.48
CA GLU A 396 5.00 -8.76 7.95
C GLU A 396 5.97 -9.52 8.85
N CYS A 397 7.24 -9.67 8.43
CA CYS A 397 8.27 -10.37 9.20
C CYS A 397 8.58 -9.71 10.54
N ILE A 398 8.69 -8.37 10.60
CA ILE A 398 8.98 -7.67 11.86
C ILE A 398 7.78 -7.68 12.79
N THR A 399 6.56 -7.54 12.26
CA THR A 399 5.33 -7.64 13.05
C THR A 399 5.17 -9.03 13.64
N ALA A 400 5.45 -10.09 12.89
CA ALA A 400 5.43 -11.46 13.38
C ALA A 400 6.45 -11.72 14.50
N ARG A 401 7.53 -10.91 14.58
CA ARG A 401 8.55 -10.96 15.63
C ARG A 401 8.27 -10.01 16.80
N CYS A 402 7.24 -9.19 16.69
CA CYS A 402 6.84 -8.28 17.76
C CYS A 402 6.09 -9.07 18.84
N ASN A 403 6.69 -9.18 20.02
CA ASN A 403 6.08 -9.85 21.17
C ASN A 403 5.04 -8.91 21.81
N SER A 404 3.86 -8.81 21.18
CA SER A 404 2.71 -8.08 21.71
C SER A 404 1.69 -9.08 22.26
N ALA A 405 1.71 -9.32 23.56
CA ALA A 405 0.58 -9.94 24.26
C ALA A 405 -0.16 -8.83 25.03
N PRO A 406 -1.51 -8.80 25.07
CA PRO A 406 -2.48 -9.76 24.54
C PRO A 406 -3.11 -9.42 23.17
N ASN A 407 -2.82 -8.25 22.60
CA ASN A 407 -3.45 -7.78 21.35
C ASN A 407 -2.81 -8.38 20.10
N PRO A 408 -3.54 -8.46 18.96
CA PRO A 408 -2.92 -8.89 17.71
C PRO A 408 -1.74 -7.97 17.38
N PRO A 409 -0.60 -8.52 16.98
CA PRO A 409 0.63 -7.76 16.81
C PRO A 409 0.46 -6.64 15.76
N MET A 410 -0.34 -6.87 14.71
CA MET A 410 -0.53 -5.90 13.63
C MET A 410 -1.29 -4.64 14.08
N GLU A 411 -2.34 -4.77 14.89
CA GLU A 411 -3.09 -3.62 15.40
C GLU A 411 -2.23 -2.80 16.35
N THR A 412 -1.47 -3.47 17.22
CA THR A 412 -0.55 -2.80 18.15
C THR A 412 0.54 -2.04 17.41
N VAL A 413 1.12 -2.64 16.35
CA VAL A 413 2.11 -2.00 15.48
C VAL A 413 1.49 -0.85 14.70
N TYR A 414 0.25 -0.99 14.21
CA TYR A 414 -0.47 0.08 13.53
C TYR A 414 -0.70 1.29 14.42
N GLU A 415 -1.18 1.07 15.66
CA GLU A 415 -1.36 2.16 16.62
C GLU A 415 -0.04 2.86 16.93
N ALA A 416 1.01 2.11 17.28
CA ALA A 416 2.34 2.67 17.53
C ALA A 416 2.87 3.47 16.33
N SER A 417 2.61 3.00 15.11
CA SER A 417 2.95 3.70 13.88
C SER A 417 2.15 4.99 13.71
N CYS A 418 0.86 5.00 14.05
CA CYS A 418 0.04 6.21 14.03
C CYS A 418 0.56 7.25 15.02
N GLU A 419 0.92 6.85 16.25
CA GLU A 419 1.50 7.77 17.24
C GLU A 419 2.82 8.37 16.75
N LEU A 420 3.71 7.54 16.21
CA LEU A 420 5.01 8.00 15.72
C LEU A 420 4.85 8.95 14.52
N VAL A 421 3.99 8.63 13.56
CA VAL A 421 3.76 9.50 12.38
C VAL A 421 3.06 10.79 12.79
N GLU A 422 2.17 10.76 13.80
CA GLU A 422 1.59 11.96 14.40
C GLU A 422 2.67 12.89 14.99
N ASP A 423 3.61 12.33 15.77
CA ASP A 423 4.73 13.06 16.34
C ASP A 423 5.63 13.67 15.25
N CYS A 424 5.92 12.90 14.19
CA CYS A 424 6.73 13.36 13.05
C CYS A 424 6.08 14.54 12.34
N TYR A 425 4.78 14.44 12.07
CA TYR A 425 4.02 15.50 11.42
C TYR A 425 3.98 16.76 12.27
N LEU A 426 3.74 16.63 13.58
CA LEU A 426 3.73 17.77 14.50
C LEU A 426 5.10 18.46 14.56
N SER A 427 6.21 17.70 14.60
CA SER A 427 7.56 18.26 14.50
C SER A 427 7.80 18.97 13.16
N ALA A 428 7.36 18.40 12.05
CA ALA A 428 7.49 19.00 10.71
C ALA A 428 6.72 20.32 10.58
N VAL A 429 5.46 20.36 11.03
CA VAL A 429 4.62 21.57 11.00
C VAL A 429 5.15 22.66 11.91
N THR A 430 5.63 22.29 13.10
CA THR A 430 6.14 23.26 14.08
C THR A 430 7.55 23.74 13.79
N LYS A 431 8.20 23.16 12.75
CA LYS A 431 9.59 23.40 12.37
C LYS A 431 10.54 23.23 13.55
N ASP A 432 10.27 22.25 14.41
CA ASP A 432 11.12 21.92 15.53
C ASP A 432 12.39 21.24 14.99
N GLY A 433 13.40 22.06 14.72
CA GLY A 433 14.54 21.72 13.86
C GLY A 433 15.41 20.57 14.36
N ASP A 434 15.39 20.28 15.66
CA ASP A 434 16.22 19.23 16.25
C ASP A 434 15.71 17.82 15.91
N ARG A 435 14.39 17.60 15.91
CA ARG A 435 13.79 16.30 15.53
C ARG A 435 13.71 16.08 14.03
N TYR A 436 13.77 17.15 13.23
CA TYR A 436 13.82 17.04 11.77
C TYR A 436 15.16 16.47 11.25
N ASN A 437 16.14 16.34 12.15
CA ASN A 437 17.49 15.90 11.84
C ASN A 437 17.73 14.39 12.05
N ASP A 438 16.69 13.64 12.44
CA ASP A 438 16.76 12.20 12.62
C ASP A 438 17.26 11.50 11.35
N ASP A 439 18.40 10.80 11.47
CA ASP A 439 18.89 9.90 10.43
C ASP A 439 18.14 8.57 10.51
N LEU A 440 17.15 8.41 9.63
CA LEU A 440 16.32 7.21 9.55
C LEU A 440 17.16 5.95 9.30
N GLY A 441 18.28 6.07 8.57
CA GLY A 441 19.18 4.95 8.33
C GLY A 441 19.85 4.45 9.61
N MET A 442 20.27 5.36 10.49
CA MET A 442 20.84 4.99 11.79
C MET A 442 19.83 4.31 12.71
N GLN A 443 18.56 4.73 12.67
CA GLN A 443 17.49 4.07 13.44
C GLN A 443 17.25 2.63 12.95
N VAL A 444 17.17 2.41 11.63
CA VAL A 444 17.05 1.06 11.05
C VAL A 444 18.26 0.19 11.43
N GLN A 445 19.48 0.75 11.40
CA GLN A 445 20.69 0.02 11.80
C GLN A 445 20.67 -0.35 13.29
N SER A 446 20.20 0.54 14.17
CA SER A 446 20.04 0.24 15.59
C SER A 446 19.09 -0.93 15.81
N ILE A 447 17.91 -0.91 15.19
CA ILE A 447 16.93 -2.02 15.24
C ILE A 447 17.55 -3.30 14.69
N THR A 448 18.30 -3.18 13.59
CA THR A 448 19.01 -4.31 12.99
C THR A 448 20.00 -4.95 13.97
N GLN A 449 20.76 -4.15 14.73
CA GLN A 449 21.69 -4.65 15.75
C GLN A 449 20.96 -5.31 16.92
N GLN A 450 19.79 -4.79 17.31
CA GLN A 450 18.95 -5.41 18.34
C GLN A 450 18.44 -6.78 17.89
N LEU A 451 18.01 -6.89 16.63
CA LEU A 451 17.58 -8.15 16.03
C LEU A 451 18.71 -9.19 16.02
N GLU A 452 19.95 -8.78 15.72
CA GLU A 452 21.13 -9.66 15.78
C GLU A 452 21.46 -10.15 17.19
N LYS A 453 21.11 -9.37 18.21
CA LYS A 453 21.23 -9.77 19.62
C LYS A 453 20.07 -10.63 20.10
N HIS A 454 19.16 -11.04 19.21
CA HIS A 454 17.94 -11.78 19.53
C HIS A 454 17.04 -11.07 20.56
N ALA A 455 17.11 -9.74 20.65
CA ALA A 455 16.20 -8.97 21.50
C ALA A 455 14.78 -9.04 20.94
N PRO A 456 13.74 -9.14 21.79
CA PRO A 456 12.35 -9.09 21.34
C PRO A 456 12.07 -7.71 20.73
N MET A 457 11.44 -7.69 19.55
CA MET A 457 11.06 -6.42 18.91
C MET A 457 9.86 -5.79 19.62
N LYS A 458 9.96 -4.49 19.91
CA LYS A 458 8.86 -3.71 20.47
C LYS A 458 7.98 -3.13 19.36
N PRO A 459 6.72 -2.76 19.66
CA PRO A 459 5.87 -2.05 18.71
C PRO A 459 6.51 -0.75 18.20
N ASP A 460 7.20 -0.02 19.08
CA ASP A 460 7.91 1.22 18.73
C ASP A 460 9.04 0.98 17.71
N ASP A 461 9.74 -0.16 17.76
CA ASP A 461 10.74 -0.53 16.76
C ASP A 461 10.08 -0.78 15.39
N CYS A 462 8.92 -1.47 15.39
CA CYS A 462 8.16 -1.71 14.17
C CYS A 462 7.64 -0.40 13.56
N ALA A 463 7.16 0.52 14.40
CA ALA A 463 6.69 1.85 13.99
C ALA A 463 7.80 2.65 13.27
N ILE A 464 9.04 2.59 13.78
CA ILE A 464 10.20 3.20 13.11
C ILE A 464 10.42 2.61 11.72
N ILE A 465 10.32 1.29 11.56
CA ILE A 465 10.47 0.65 10.24
C ILE A 465 9.32 1.06 9.32
N VAL A 466 8.08 1.16 9.80
CA VAL A 466 6.93 1.68 9.03
C VAL A 466 7.19 3.10 8.54
N ARG A 467 7.65 4.00 9.42
CA ARG A 467 8.05 5.37 9.04
C ARG A 467 9.12 5.36 7.96
N CYS A 468 10.14 4.52 8.10
CA CYS A 468 11.22 4.37 7.12
C CYS A 468 10.71 3.85 5.75
N ILE A 469 9.79 2.88 5.76
CA ILE A 469 9.15 2.36 4.56
C ILE A 469 8.35 3.46 3.85
N LEU A 470 7.54 4.24 4.58
CA LEU A 470 6.77 5.35 4.01
C LEU A 470 7.67 6.46 3.46
N ALA A 471 8.79 6.76 4.14
CA ALA A 471 9.78 7.72 3.68
C ALA A 471 10.47 7.24 2.39
N ALA A 472 10.90 5.98 2.35
CA ALA A 472 11.49 5.36 1.16
C ALA A 472 10.49 5.30 -0.01
N TRP A 473 9.26 4.86 0.26
CA TRP A 473 8.18 4.81 -0.72
C TRP A 473 7.91 6.17 -1.35
N SER A 474 7.64 7.19 -0.53
CA SER A 474 7.34 8.55 -1.03
C SER A 474 8.53 9.19 -1.75
N ALA A 475 9.76 8.78 -1.47
CA ALA A 475 10.97 9.22 -2.18
C ALA A 475 11.17 8.53 -3.53
N GLN A 476 10.74 7.28 -3.66
CA GLN A 476 11.05 6.40 -4.79
C GLN A 476 9.87 6.12 -5.71
N VAL A 477 8.64 6.37 -5.27
CA VAL A 477 7.43 6.03 -6.02
C VAL A 477 7.39 6.77 -7.36
N PRO A 478 7.26 6.06 -8.49
CA PRO A 478 7.04 6.66 -9.79
C PRO A 478 5.83 7.60 -9.76
N LEU A 479 6.05 8.85 -10.18
CA LEU A 479 5.00 9.85 -10.21
C LEU A 479 4.12 9.68 -11.46
N VAL A 480 2.81 9.81 -11.26
CA VAL A 480 1.79 9.90 -12.29
C VAL A 480 1.31 11.34 -12.35
N ASP A 481 1.23 11.85 -13.56
CA ASP A 481 0.57 13.10 -13.83
C ASP A 481 -0.74 12.80 -14.57
N LEU A 482 -1.87 13.07 -13.91
CA LEU A 482 -3.20 12.97 -14.48
C LEU A 482 -3.67 14.37 -14.86
N GLU A 483 -2.82 15.15 -15.52
CA GLU A 483 -3.23 16.40 -16.12
C GLU A 483 -4.16 16.12 -17.30
N GLU A 484 -5.36 16.68 -17.24
CA GLU A 484 -6.25 16.79 -18.39
C GLU A 484 -5.52 17.63 -19.43
N ARG A 485 -5.18 17.01 -20.56
CA ARG A 485 -4.45 17.66 -21.65
C ARG A 485 -5.29 18.82 -22.17
N ARG A 486 -5.10 20.01 -21.60
CA ARG A 486 -5.55 21.26 -22.21
C ARG A 486 -4.85 21.28 -23.55
N THR A 487 -5.63 21.31 -24.62
CA THR A 487 -5.18 21.34 -26.01
C THR A 487 -4.31 22.59 -26.21
N SER A 488 -3.04 22.53 -25.81
CA SER A 488 -2.05 23.50 -26.23
C SER A 488 -1.86 23.29 -27.73
N THR A 489 -2.07 24.37 -28.47
CA THR A 489 -2.12 24.45 -29.93
C THR A 489 -0.78 24.19 -30.63
N GLU A 490 0.15 23.46 -30.02
CA GLU A 490 1.47 23.23 -30.61
C GLU A 490 1.57 21.85 -31.29
N PRO A 491 1.78 21.81 -32.61
CA PRO A 491 1.94 20.59 -33.37
C PRO A 491 3.40 20.12 -33.31
N GLU A 492 3.90 19.74 -32.13
CA GLU A 492 5.12 18.93 -32.08
C GLU A 492 4.74 17.46 -32.24
N CYS A 493 5.08 16.92 -33.41
CA CYS A 493 4.94 15.50 -33.75
C CYS A 493 5.97 14.68 -32.93
N GLN A 494 5.63 14.36 -31.68
CA GLN A 494 6.42 13.46 -30.85
C GLN A 494 6.08 12.01 -31.22
N ALA A 495 7.06 11.24 -31.72
CA ALA A 495 6.89 9.86 -32.21
C ALA A 495 6.20 8.88 -31.23
N ASN A 496 6.12 9.21 -29.94
CA ASN A 496 5.30 8.51 -28.96
C ASN A 496 4.81 9.52 -27.90
N ARG A 497 3.50 9.66 -27.77
CA ARG A 497 2.88 10.50 -26.72
C ARG A 497 2.22 9.65 -25.63
N LEU A 498 2.05 10.22 -24.44
CA LEU A 498 1.28 9.57 -23.37
C LEU A 498 -0.19 9.45 -23.80
N ALA A 499 -0.78 8.27 -23.55
CA ALA A 499 -2.18 8.02 -23.85
C ALA A 499 -3.07 8.73 -22.82
N THR A 500 -4.00 9.53 -23.30
CA THR A 500 -5.12 10.05 -22.51
C THR A 500 -6.26 9.03 -22.48
N LEU A 501 -7.27 9.27 -21.64
CA LEU A 501 -8.49 8.46 -21.63
C LEU A 501 -9.15 8.45 -23.03
N GLU A 502 -9.11 9.57 -23.76
CA GLU A 502 -9.71 9.70 -25.09
C GLU A 502 -8.99 8.89 -26.16
N ASP A 503 -7.69 8.67 -25.99
CA ASP A 503 -6.88 7.85 -26.89
C ASP A 503 -7.20 6.35 -26.76
N LEU A 504 -7.79 5.93 -25.65
CA LEU A 504 -8.17 4.54 -25.42
C LEU A 504 -9.44 4.19 -26.21
N PRO A 505 -9.52 2.98 -26.78
CA PRO A 505 -10.72 2.55 -27.49
C PRO A 505 -11.93 2.55 -26.56
N ALA A 506 -13.11 2.90 -27.09
CA ALA A 506 -14.36 2.85 -26.32
C ALA A 506 -14.64 1.44 -25.80
N VAL A 507 -14.34 0.44 -26.64
CA VAL A 507 -14.50 -0.99 -26.36
C VAL A 507 -13.31 -1.75 -26.95
N CYS A 508 -12.73 -2.68 -26.19
CA CYS A 508 -11.71 -3.61 -26.66
C CYS A 508 -11.94 -5.05 -26.19
N ALA A 509 -11.38 -6.01 -26.92
CA ALA A 509 -11.40 -7.43 -26.57
C ALA A 509 -10.06 -7.82 -25.93
N LEU A 510 -10.09 -8.36 -24.71
CA LEU A 510 -8.92 -9.00 -24.09
C LEU A 510 -8.86 -10.46 -24.53
N GLY A 511 -7.74 -10.94 -25.06
CA GLY A 511 -7.60 -12.34 -25.50
C GLY A 511 -6.16 -12.82 -25.69
#